data_AF-A0A2V9BSN9-F1
#
_entry.id   AF-A0A2V9BSN9-F1
#
_cell.length_a   1.000
_cell.length_b   1.000
_cell.length_c   1.000
_cell.angle_alpha   90.00
_cell.angle_beta   90.00
_cell.angle_gamma   90.00
#
_symmetry.space_group_name_H-M   'P 1'
#
loop_
_entity.id
_entity.type
_entity.pdbx_description
1 polymer ?
#
loop_
_entity_poly.entity_id
_entity_poly.type
_entity_poly.pdbx_seq_one_letter_code
_entity_poly.pdbx_strand_id
1 'polypeptide(L)'
;MARGWESKDVEAQVEATQAPYQKIPLGTKSPEQIYREQQRKDLQLSRTRIVNDLASATHPNHRKSLEAALAHLDKKISELG
;
A
#
# COMPACT_ATOMS: atom_id res chain seq x y z
N MET A 1 9.03 21.93 -7.17
CA MET A 1 8.09 20.86 -7.57
C MET A 1 8.62 19.46 -7.25
N ALA A 2 9.46 19.31 -6.21
CA ALA A 2 9.78 18.00 -5.65
C ALA A 2 8.56 17.58 -4.82
N ARG A 3 7.67 16.79 -5.42
CA ARG A 3 6.51 16.23 -4.73
C ARG A 3 7.06 15.33 -3.63
N GLY A 4 7.02 15.85 -2.41
CA GLY A 4 7.39 15.10 -1.21
C GLY A 4 6.64 13.79 -1.24
N TRP A 5 7.36 12.70 -1.03
CA TRP A 5 6.74 11.42 -0.74
C TRP A 5 6.13 11.61 0.65
N GLU A 6 4.82 11.81 0.66
CA GLU A 6 4.02 12.40 1.72
C GLU A 6 3.97 11.48 2.94
N SER A 7 4.99 11.54 3.80
CA SER A 7 4.91 11.06 5.19
C SER A 7 4.15 12.06 6.08
N LYS A 8 3.10 12.70 5.56
CA LYS A 8 2.25 13.63 6.30
C LYS A 8 0.80 13.18 6.20
N ASP A 9 0.34 12.65 7.33
CA ASP A 9 -1.03 12.77 7.82
C ASP A 9 -2.14 12.22 6.91
N VAL A 10 -2.51 10.96 7.16
CA VAL A 10 -3.92 10.55 7.11
C VAL A 10 -4.18 9.64 8.32
N GLU A 11 -4.41 10.25 9.48
CA GLU A 11 -5.40 9.74 10.43
C GLU A 11 -6.77 9.71 9.70
N ALA A 12 -7.03 8.70 8.88
CA ALA A 12 -8.39 8.39 8.45
C ALA A 12 -8.78 7.04 9.04
N GLN A 13 -9.26 7.13 10.28
CA GLN A 13 -10.63 6.74 10.58
C GLN A 13 -11.16 5.63 9.67
N VAL A 14 -10.74 4.39 9.93
CA VAL A 14 -11.47 3.21 9.44
C VAL A 14 -12.66 3.02 10.38
N GLU A 15 -13.59 3.97 10.30
CA GLU A 15 -14.91 3.86 10.86
C GLU A 15 -15.87 3.33 9.79
N ALA A 16 -16.78 2.47 10.23
CA ALA A 16 -17.92 1.94 9.48
C ALA A 16 -17.64 0.90 8.38
N THR A 17 -17.44 -0.35 8.79
CA THR A 17 -18.23 -1.44 8.19
C THR A 17 -18.79 -2.29 9.31
N GLN A 18 -19.87 -1.79 9.90
CA GLN A 18 -20.72 -2.56 10.80
C GLN A 18 -21.56 -3.54 9.96
N ALA A 19 -21.30 -4.84 10.12
CA ALA A 19 -22.29 -5.88 9.84
C ALA A 19 -22.62 -6.57 11.18
N PRO A 20 -23.90 -6.69 11.56
CA PRO A 20 -24.27 -6.94 12.95
C PRO A 20 -24.44 -8.43 13.22
N TYR A 21 -23.36 -9.16 13.50
CA TYR A 21 -23.52 -10.51 14.07
C TYR A 21 -22.50 -10.77 15.20
N GLN A 22 -23.03 -10.60 16.40
CA GLN A 22 -22.75 -11.38 17.60
C GLN A 22 -21.33 -11.34 18.19
N LYS A 23 -21.24 -10.60 19.31
CA LYS A 23 -20.52 -10.94 20.53
C LYS A 23 -19.04 -11.35 20.38
N ILE A 24 -18.14 -10.38 20.54
CA ILE A 24 -17.03 -10.30 21.52
C ILE A 24 -16.43 -8.89 21.38
N PRO A 25 -16.41 -8.04 22.42
CA PRO A 25 -15.67 -6.79 22.40
C PRO A 25 -14.25 -7.08 22.86
N LEU A 26 -13.34 -7.45 21.95
CA LEU A 26 -11.93 -7.50 22.32
C LEU A 26 -11.02 -7.21 21.13
N GLY A 27 -10.34 -6.07 21.25
CA GLY A 27 -9.19 -5.72 20.41
C GLY A 27 -9.47 -4.54 19.49
N THR A 28 -9.43 -3.33 20.03
CA THR A 28 -8.81 -2.21 19.30
C THR A 28 -7.54 -2.77 18.65
N LYS A 29 -7.47 -2.81 17.31
CA LYS A 29 -6.29 -3.32 16.61
C LYS A 29 -5.05 -2.68 17.23
N SER A 30 -4.09 -3.49 17.66
CA SER A 30 -2.82 -2.99 18.20
C SER A 30 -2.24 -1.98 17.21
N PRO A 31 -1.62 -0.87 17.67
CA PRO A 31 -0.96 0.08 16.76
C PRO A 31 0.00 -0.60 15.79
N GLU A 32 0.62 -1.72 16.19
CA GLU A 32 1.46 -2.55 15.33
C GLU A 32 0.69 -3.19 14.16
N GLN A 33 -0.55 -3.61 14.39
CA GLN A 33 -1.40 -4.25 13.38
C GLN A 33 -1.95 -3.21 12.40
N ILE A 34 -2.29 -2.02 12.88
CA ILE A 34 -2.64 -0.87 12.03
C ILE A 34 -1.44 -0.49 11.15
N TYR A 35 -0.24 -0.41 11.73
CA TYR A 35 0.98 -0.09 11.01
C TYR A 35 1.28 -1.11 9.90
N ARG A 36 1.16 -2.42 10.19
CA ARG A 36 1.32 -3.47 9.16
C ARG A 36 0.29 -3.37 8.04
N GLU A 37 -0.98 -3.12 8.38
CA GLU A 37 -2.03 -2.91 7.37
C GLU A 37 -1.75 -1.68 6.50
N GLN A 38 -1.29 -0.58 7.10
CA GLN A 38 -0.94 0.64 6.40
C GLN A 38 0.25 0.41 5.45
N GLN A 39 1.33 -0.19 5.95
CA GLN A 39 2.49 -0.54 5.13
C GLN A 39 2.11 -1.41 3.93
N ARG A 40 1.21 -2.39 4.13
CA ARG A 40 0.71 -3.22 3.04
C ARG A 40 -0.06 -2.39 2.00
N LYS A 41 -0.94 -1.50 2.44
CA LYS A 41 -1.71 -0.60 1.56
C LYS A 41 -0.79 0.33 0.77
N ASP A 42 0.24 0.89 1.41
CA ASP A 42 1.20 1.79 0.78
C ASP A 42 2.00 1.08 -0.32
N LEU A 43 2.44 -0.16 -0.06
CA LEU A 43 3.11 -0.99 -1.04
C LEU A 43 2.18 -1.35 -2.21
N GLN A 44 0.91 -1.69 -1.94
CA GLN A 44 -0.09 -1.97 -2.98
C GLN A 44 -0.42 -0.75 -3.86
N LEU A 45 -0.50 0.44 -3.26
CA LEU A 45 -0.71 1.68 -3.99
C LEU A 45 0.48 1.98 -4.91
N SER A 46 1.70 1.79 -4.39
CA SER A 46 2.93 1.95 -5.16
C SER A 46 2.99 0.97 -6.34
N ARG A 47 2.62 -0.30 -6.12
CA ARG A 47 2.54 -1.31 -7.17
C ARG A 47 1.58 -0.89 -8.28
N THR A 48 0.38 -0.44 -7.90
CA THR A 48 -0.64 0.02 -8.86
C THR A 48 -0.14 1.18 -9.72
N ARG A 49 0.55 2.15 -9.10
CA ARG A 49 1.18 3.27 -9.83
C ARG A 49 2.21 2.78 -10.84
N ILE A 50 3.11 1.88 -10.43
CA ILE A 50 4.13 1.34 -11.33
C ILE A 50 3.52 0.57 -12.50
N VAL A 51 2.46 -0.21 -12.27
CA VAL A 51 1.73 -0.90 -13.35
C VAL A 51 1.14 0.11 -14.34
N ASN A 52 0.54 1.20 -13.84
CA ASN A 52 -0.01 2.26 -14.69
C ASN A 52 1.09 3.00 -15.47
N ASP A 53 2.22 3.28 -14.85
CA ASP A 53 3.39 3.86 -15.51
C ASP A 53 3.93 2.90 -16.58
N LEU A 54 3.96 1.59 -16.31
CA LEU A 54 4.35 0.56 -17.28
C LEU A 54 3.43 0.52 -18.50
N ALA A 55 2.13 0.74 -18.30
CA ALA A 55 1.15 0.78 -19.37
C ALA A 55 1.32 2.00 -20.29
N SER A 56 1.82 3.12 -19.75
CA SER A 56 2.10 4.35 -20.53
C SER A 56 3.56 4.47 -20.98
N ALA A 57 4.46 3.67 -20.42
CA ALA A 57 5.89 3.70 -20.71
C ALA A 57 6.20 3.20 -22.13
N THR A 58 6.59 4.13 -22.99
CA THR A 58 7.06 3.84 -24.36
C THR A 58 8.57 3.56 -24.43
N HIS A 59 9.34 4.03 -23.45
CA HIS A 59 10.80 3.95 -23.47
C HIS A 59 11.29 2.64 -22.84
N PRO A 60 12.11 1.83 -23.55
CA PRO A 60 12.52 0.50 -23.10
C PRO A 60 13.35 0.52 -21.82
N ASN A 61 14.22 1.52 -21.63
CA ASN A 61 15.02 1.65 -20.41
C ASN A 61 14.17 2.06 -19.21
N HIS A 62 13.19 2.96 -19.41
CA HIS A 62 12.25 3.35 -18.37
C HIS A 62 11.38 2.17 -17.94
N ARG A 63 10.90 1.40 -18.92
CA ARG A 63 10.10 0.19 -18.68
C ARG A 63 10.86 -0.86 -17.87
N LYS A 64 12.13 -1.12 -18.18
CA LYS A 64 13.00 -2.02 -17.39
C LYS A 64 13.13 -1.56 -15.93
N SER A 65 13.30 -0.27 -15.70
CA SER A 65 13.37 0.28 -14.33
C SER A 65 12.06 0.11 -13.57
N LEU A 66 10.91 0.31 -14.23
CA LEU A 66 9.59 0.09 -13.65
C LEU A 66 9.35 -1.39 -13.33
N GLU A 67 9.74 -2.31 -14.21
CA GLU A 67 9.65 -3.76 -13.98
C GLU A 67 10.50 -4.20 -12.78
N ALA A 68 11.73 -3.69 -12.67
CA ALA A 68 12.59 -3.98 -11.51
C ALA A 68 12.01 -3.44 -10.20
N ALA A 69 11.45 -2.22 -10.23
CA ALA A 69 10.79 -1.62 -9.08
C ALA A 69 9.51 -2.38 -8.69
N LEU A 70 8.74 -2.86 -9.67
CA LEU A 70 7.56 -3.70 -9.44
C LEU A 70 7.93 -5.01 -8.76
N ALA A 71 8.97 -5.71 -9.24
CA ALA A 71 9.45 -6.95 -8.64
C ALA A 71 9.90 -6.75 -7.17
N HIS A 72 10.56 -5.63 -6.89
CA HIS A 72 10.97 -5.28 -5.54
C HIS A 72 9.78 -5.00 -4.61
N LEU A 73 8.74 -4.31 -5.10
CA LEU A 73 7.50 -4.09 -4.33
C LEU A 73 6.75 -5.41 -4.08
N ASP A 74 6.64 -6.27 -5.09
CA ASP A 74 5.98 -7.56 -4.95
C ASP A 74 6.67 -8.47 -3.94
N LYS A 75 8.02 -8.46 -3.92
CA LYS A 75 8.79 -9.15 -2.88
C LYS A 75 8.46 -8.61 -1.48
N LYS A 76 8.47 -7.29 -1.30
CA LYS A 76 8.14 -6.67 -0.01
C LYS A 76 6.71 -6.98 0.45
N ILE A 77 5.74 -6.98 -0.46
CA ILE A 77 4.35 -7.34 -0.16
C ILE A 77 4.26 -8.80 0.27
N SER A 78 5.02 -9.69 -0.39
CA SER A 78 5.06 -11.11 -0.06
C SER A 78 5.73 -11.37 1.29
N GLU A 79 6.75 -10.59 1.64
CA GLU A 79 7.42 -10.66 2.96
C GLU A 79 6.53 -10.10 4.10
N LEU A 80 5.56 -9.24 3.78
CA LEU A 80 4.64 -8.64 4.76
C LEU A 80 3.37 -9.48 5.02
N GLY A 81 3.10 -10.48 4.17
CA GLY A 81 1.92 -11.35 4.23
C GLY A 81 2.19 -12.66 4.96
#